data_AF-A0A966YJF9-F1
#
_entry.id   AF-A0A966YJF9-F1
#
_cell.length_a   1.000
_cell.length_b   1.000
_cell.length_c   1.000
_cell.angle_alpha   90.00
_cell.angle_beta   90.00
_cell.angle_gamma   90.00
#
_symmetry.space_group_name_H-M   'P 1'
#
loop_
_entity.id
_entity.type
_entity.pdbx_description
1 polymer ?
#
loop_
_entity_poly.entity_id
_entity_poly.type
_entity_poly.pdbx_seq_one_letter_code
_entity_poly.pdbx_strand_id
1 'polypeptide(L)' 'ALGGSRLPQADAVARLIDRVDQLCNEAGIPRSLSALGLSRNRLEWLAENSGGNSMRGNPVQLATADLCELLESAF' A
#
# COMPACT_ATOMS: atom_id res chain seq x y z
N ALA A 1 -1.90 -27.54 -16.14
CA ALA A 1 -0.99 -26.68 -15.38
C ALA A 1 -0.95 -25.31 -16.05
N LEU A 2 -1.03 -24.20 -15.31
CA LEU A 2 -1.05 -22.84 -15.88
C LEU A 2 0.30 -22.37 -16.48
N GLY A 3 1.19 -23.29 -16.89
CA GLY A 3 2.39 -23.00 -17.68
C GLY A 3 3.45 -22.08 -17.05
N GLY A 4 3.28 -21.65 -15.79
CA GLY A 4 4.18 -20.68 -15.16
C GLY A 4 5.54 -21.26 -14.78
N SER A 5 6.62 -20.59 -15.15
CA SER A 5 7.97 -20.83 -14.63
C SER A 5 8.18 -20.07 -13.32
N ARG A 6 8.85 -20.69 -12.35
CA ARG A 6 9.25 -20.02 -11.11
C ARG A 6 10.29 -18.94 -11.42
N LEU A 7 10.01 -17.71 -11.02
CA LEU A 7 10.96 -16.60 -11.08
C LEU A 7 11.82 -16.54 -9.80
N PRO A 8 13.01 -15.94 -9.84
CA PRO A 8 13.71 -15.50 -8.64
C PRO A 8 12.80 -14.65 -7.76
N GLN A 9 12.97 -14.74 -6.44
CA GLN A 9 12.07 -14.09 -5.48
C GLN A 9 11.95 -12.59 -5.70
N ALA A 10 13.06 -11.88 -5.91
CA ALA A 10 13.06 -10.44 -6.15
C ALA A 10 12.24 -10.06 -7.40
N ASP A 11 12.43 -10.80 -8.50
CA ASP A 11 11.70 -10.58 -9.74
C ASP A 11 10.21 -10.88 -9.59
N ALA A 12 9.87 -11.93 -8.83
CA ALA A 12 8.48 -12.29 -8.54
C ALA A 12 7.78 -11.19 -7.72
N VAL A 13 8.46 -10.62 -6.73
CA VAL A 13 7.94 -9.50 -5.91
C VAL A 13 7.73 -8.26 -6.76
N ALA A 14 8.73 -7.86 -7.55
CA ALA A 14 8.63 -6.69 -8.43
C ALA A 14 7.47 -6.82 -9.41
N ARG A 15 7.35 -7.98 -10.09
CA ARG A 15 6.24 -8.23 -11.02
C ARG A 15 4.86 -8.22 -10.36
N LEU A 16 4.76 -8.66 -9.11
CA LEU A 16 3.50 -8.62 -8.38
C LEU A 16 3.10 -7.17 -8.06
N ILE A 17 4.05 -6.35 -7.60
CA ILE A 17 3.82 -4.92 -7.35
C ILE A 17 3.36 -4.23 -8.64
N ASP A 18 4.10 -4.42 -9.74
CA ASP A 18 3.77 -3.83 -11.04
C ASP A 18 2.37 -4.24 -11.52
N ARG A 19 2.00 -5.51 -11.32
CA ARG A 19 0.68 -5.99 -11.75
C ARG A 19 -0.46 -5.40 -10.92
N VAL A 20 -0.29 -5.26 -9.61
CA VAL A 20 -1.27 -4.61 -8.73
C VAL A 20 -1.43 -3.15 -9.14
N ASP A 21 -0.33 -2.46 -9.39
CA ASP A 21 -0.35 -1.07 -9.85
C ASP A 21 -1.08 -0.89 -11.18
N GLN A 22 -0.82 -1.75 -12.15
CA GLN A 22 -1.53 -1.77 -13.43
C GLN A 22 -3.02 -2.02 -13.24
N LEU A 23 -3.40 -2.96 -12.37
CA LEU A 23 -4.80 -3.28 -12.11
C LEU A 23 -5.54 -2.10 -11.48
N CYS A 24 -4.94 -1.41 -10.51
CA CYS A 24 -5.51 -0.21 -9.91
C CYS A 24 -5.71 0.90 -10.96
N ASN A 25 -4.75 1.07 -11.88
CA ASN A 25 -4.86 2.04 -12.97
C ASN A 25 -5.99 1.68 -13.94
N GLU A 26 -6.08 0.42 -14.36
CA GLU A 26 -7.14 -0.10 -15.24
C GLU A 26 -8.53 0.07 -14.62
N ALA A 27 -8.64 -0.08 -13.30
CA ALA A 27 -9.87 0.11 -12.54
C ALA A 27 -10.21 1.58 -12.24
N GLY A 28 -9.32 2.53 -12.61
CA GLY A 28 -9.53 3.95 -12.35
C GLY A 28 -9.39 4.36 -10.87
N ILE A 29 -8.66 3.58 -10.08
CA ILE A 29 -8.39 3.91 -8.66
C ILE A 29 -7.41 5.10 -8.61
N PRO A 30 -7.72 6.16 -7.84
CA PRO A 30 -6.82 7.29 -7.69
C PRO A 30 -5.45 6.89 -7.13
N ARG A 31 -4.38 7.50 -7.66
CA ARG A 31 -2.99 7.17 -7.30
C ARG A 31 -2.49 7.80 -6.01
N SER A 32 -3.25 8.72 -5.43
CA SER A 32 -2.85 9.47 -4.26
C SER A 32 -3.99 9.70 -3.29
N LEU A 33 -3.65 9.85 -2.00
CA LEU A 33 -4.61 10.20 -0.97
C LEU A 33 -5.20 11.60 -1.20
N SER A 34 -4.41 12.52 -1.75
CA SER A 34 -4.87 13.87 -2.12
C SER A 34 -6.00 13.85 -3.15
N ALA A 35 -5.99 12.91 -4.09
CA ALA A 35 -7.05 12.74 -5.09
C ALA A 35 -8.39 12.24 -4.49
N LEU A 36 -8.37 11.72 -3.25
CA LEU A 36 -9.57 11.32 -2.49
C LEU A 36 -10.10 12.44 -1.59
N GLY A 37 -9.51 13.64 -1.64
CA GLY A 37 -9.89 14.77 -0.80
C GLY A 37 -9.33 14.71 0.62
N LEU A 38 -8.34 13.84 0.89
CA LEU A 38 -7.65 13.84 2.17
C LEU A 38 -6.79 15.09 2.30
N SER A 39 -6.95 15.84 3.39
CA SER A 39 -6.05 16.94 3.71
C SER A 39 -4.74 16.42 4.29
N ARG A 40 -3.62 16.96 3.83
CA ARG A 40 -2.27 16.57 4.26
C ARG A 40 -2.04 16.70 5.77
N ASN A 41 -2.66 17.69 6.42
CA ASN A 41 -2.58 17.84 7.88
C ASN A 41 -3.35 16.78 8.68
N ARG A 42 -3.99 15.81 8.02
CA ARG A 42 -4.72 14.71 8.67
C ARG A 42 -3.96 13.39 8.68
N LEU A 43 -2.74 13.35 8.14
CA LEU A 43 -1.96 12.11 8.06
C LEU A 43 -1.62 11.51 9.42
N GLU A 44 -1.21 12.33 10.40
CA GLU A 44 -0.96 11.88 11.77
C GLU A 44 -2.21 11.25 12.39
N TRP A 45 -3.35 11.96 12.32
CA TRP A 45 -4.63 11.44 12.81
C TRP A 45 -5.02 10.13 12.12
N LEU A 46 -4.80 10.01 10.81
CA LEU A 46 -5.10 8.78 10.07
C LEU A 46 -4.23 7.62 10.54
N ALA A 47 -2.93 7.85 10.77
CA ALA A 47 -2.01 6.83 11.27
C ALA A 47 -2.43 6.34 12.67
N GLU A 48 -2.75 7.25 13.59
CA GLU A 48 -3.20 6.93 14.95
C GLU A 48 -4.50 6.09 14.96
N ASN A 49 -5.38 6.33 14.00
CA ASN A 49 -6.70 5.68 13.92
C ASN A 49 -6.72 4.42 13.04
N SER A 50 -5.57 3.99 12.50
CA SER A 50 -5.48 2.81 11.62
C SER A 50 -5.19 1.48 12.35
N GLY A 51 -4.93 1.49 13.66
CA GLY A 51 -4.47 0.34 14.48
C GLY A 51 -5.46 -0.82 14.73
N GLY A 52 -6.40 -1.07 13.82
CA GLY A 52 -7.41 -2.14 13.93
C GLY A 52 -6.85 -3.56 13.83
N ASN A 53 -7.75 -4.56 13.80
CA ASN A 53 -7.38 -5.98 13.71
C ASN A 53 -6.47 -6.29 12.52
N SER A 54 -6.70 -5.67 11.36
CA SER A 54 -5.90 -5.87 10.15
C SER A 54 -4.44 -5.42 10.32
N MET A 55 -4.21 -4.34 11.07
CA MET A 55 -2.83 -3.90 11.38
C MET A 55 -2.15 -4.88 12.34
N ARG A 56 -2.86 -5.36 13.36
CA ARG A 56 -2.30 -6.34 14.32
C ARG A 56 -1.89 -7.66 13.65
N GLY A 57 -2.66 -8.10 12.66
CA GLY A 57 -2.37 -9.32 11.89
C GLY A 57 -1.38 -9.12 10.73
N ASN A 58 -0.91 -7.90 10.48
CA ASN A 58 0.01 -7.64 9.38
C ASN A 58 1.37 -8.32 9.67
N PRO A 59 1.96 -9.04 8.70
CA PRO A 59 3.28 -9.66 8.88
C PRO A 59 4.38 -8.65 9.19
N VAL A 60 4.19 -7.38 8.81
CA VAL A 60 5.06 -6.26 9.17
C VAL A 60 4.34 -5.42 10.22
N GLN A 61 4.91 -5.37 11.42
CA GLN A 61 4.43 -4.49 12.48
C GLN A 61 5.02 -3.09 12.23
N LEU A 62 4.16 -2.08 12.14
CA LEU A 62 4.55 -0.69 11.92
C LEU A 62 4.22 0.12 13.17
N ALA A 63 5.16 0.96 13.61
CA ALA A 63 4.82 2.00 14.57
C ALA A 63 3.96 3.08 13.86
N THR A 64 3.22 3.87 14.65
CA THR A 64 2.41 4.97 14.11
C THR A 64 3.24 5.95 13.28
N ALA A 65 4.49 6.23 13.68
CA ALA A 65 5.39 7.10 12.94
C ALA A 65 5.73 6.53 11.54
N ASP A 66 6.12 5.26 11.47
CA ASP A 66 6.44 4.59 10.20
C ASP A 66 5.22 4.54 9.27
N LEU A 67 4.02 4.34 9.85
CA LEU A 67 2.78 4.39 9.08
C LEU A 67 2.51 5.80 8.55
N CYS A 68 2.78 6.84 9.34
CA CYS A 68 2.63 8.22 8.88
C CYS A 68 3.58 8.53 7.72
N GLU A 69 4.83 8.07 7.77
CA GLU A 69 5.80 8.19 6.66
C GLU A 69 5.33 7.42 5.40
N LEU A 70 4.73 6.24 5.58
CA LEU A 70 4.17 5.48 4.46
C LEU A 70 2.98 6.21 3.82
N LEU A 71 2.07 6.74 4.63
CA LEU A 71 0.92 7.52 4.14
C LEU A 71 1.37 8.79 3.41
N GLU A 72 2.42 9.44 3.92
CA GLU A 72 3.08 10.58 3.29
C GLU A 72 3.65 10.23 1.91
N SER A 73 4.22 9.02 1.72
CA SER A 73 4.70 8.56 0.40
C SER A 73 3.58 8.33 -0.62
N ALA A 74 2.34 8.16 -0.16
CA ALA A 74 1.15 7.92 -0.98
C ALA A 74 0.26 9.17 -1.15
N PHE A 75 0.72 10.34 -0.68
CA PHE A 75 -0.04 11.59 -0.73
C PHE A 75 0.18 12.38 -2.03
#